data_AF-A0A381RHD2-F1
#
_entry.id   AF-A0A381RHD2-F1
#
_cell.length_a   1.000
_cell.length_b   1.000
_cell.length_c   1.000
_cell.angle_alpha   90.00
_cell.angle_beta   90.00
_cell.angle_gamma   90.00
#
_symmetry.space_group_name_H-M   'P 1'
#
loop_
_entity.id
_entity.type
_entity.pdbx_description
1 polymer ?
#
loop_
_entity_poly.entity_id
_entity_poly.type
_entity_poly.pdbx_seq_one_letter_code
_entity_poly.pdbx_strand_id
1 'polypeptide(L)' 'MRIVLLGAPGCGKGTQAKLMAGKYRVPQISSGELLRQAVSEKTELGKRVESIMASGELVSDDIATDAVTERLRSNESKRG' A
#
# COMPACT_ATOMS: atom_id res chain seq x y z
N MET A 1 -13.43 2.43 -11.25
CA MET A 1 -13.12 3.83 -10.84
C MET A 1 -11.76 3.86 -10.16
N ARG A 2 -10.92 4.86 -10.42
CA ARG A 2 -9.56 4.97 -9.85
C ARG A 2 -9.40 6.29 -9.11
N ILE A 3 -9.05 6.23 -7.83
CA ILE A 3 -8.93 7.40 -6.94
C ILE A 3 -7.53 7.40 -6.33
N VAL A 4 -6.85 8.53 -6.38
CA VAL A 4 -5.58 8.77 -5.66
C VAL A 4 -5.84 9.78 -4.55
N LEU A 5 -5.45 9.45 -3.32
CA LEU A 5 -5.60 10.31 -2.15
C LEU A 5 -4.24 10.88 -1.74
N LEU A 6 -4.10 12.21 -1.84
CA LEU A 6 -2.90 12.95 -1.48
C LEU A 6 -3.13 13.78 -0.22
N GLY A 7 -2.06 14.03 0.53
CA GLY A 7 -2.11 14.83 1.76
C GLY A 7 -1.02 14.46 2.76
N ALA A 8 -0.74 15.35 3.71
CA ALA A 8 0.31 15.18 4.71
C ALA A 8 0.09 13.96 5.63
N PRO A 9 1.14 13.42 6.28
CA PRO A 9 0.98 12.44 7.36
C PRO A 9 -0.01 12.95 8.43
N GLY A 10 -0.85 12.06 8.98
CA GLY A 10 -1.83 12.43 10.02
C GLY A 10 -3.10 13.14 9.54
N CYS A 11 -3.22 13.58 8.29
CA CYS A 11 -4.42 14.32 7.83
C CYS A 11 -5.70 13.48 7.62
N GLY A 12 -5.69 12.19 8.00
CA GLY A 12 -6.87 11.33 7.92
C GLY A 12 -7.15 10.64 6.58
N LYS A 13 -6.18 10.61 5.64
CA LYS A 13 -6.32 9.92 4.34
C LYS A 13 -6.79 8.47 4.48
N GLY A 14 -6.21 7.72 5.42
CA GLY A 14 -6.56 6.32 5.65
C GLY A 14 -8.02 6.15 6.08
N THR A 15 -8.51 7.05 6.94
CA THR A 15 -9.91 7.09 7.36
C THR A 15 -10.84 7.36 6.19
N GLN A 16 -10.54 8.37 5.38
CA GLN A 16 -11.34 8.71 4.20
C GLN A 16 -11.29 7.61 3.13
N ALA A 17 -10.12 6.99 2.93
CA ALA A 17 -9.95 5.88 2.00
C ALA A 17 -10.84 4.69 2.35
N LYS A 18 -10.92 4.32 3.63
CA LYS A 18 -11.81 3.23 4.11
C LYS A 18 -13.29 3.54 3.84
N LEU A 19 -13.72 4.77 4.10
CA LEU A 19 -15.10 5.20 3.85
C LEU A 19 -15.43 5.17 2.35
N MET A 20 -14.52 5.67 1.50
CA MET A 20 -14.69 5.65 0.05
C MET A 20 -14.69 4.22 -0.52
N ALA A 21 -13.80 3.35 -0.02
CA ALA A 21 -13.75 1.95 -0.41
C ALA A 21 -15.09 1.25 -0.16
N GLY A 22 -15.69 1.45 1.02
CA GLY A 22 -17.01 0.91 1.35
C GLY A 22 -18.13 1.52 0.51
N LYS A 23 -18.15 2.84 0.35
CA LYS A 23 -19.20 3.56 -0.41
C LYS A 23 -19.21 3.18 -1.89
N TYR A 24 -18.04 3.13 -2.51
CA TYR A 24 -17.90 2.90 -3.94
C TYR A 24 -17.62 1.44 -4.31
N ARG A 25 -17.52 0.56 -3.31
CA ARG A 25 -17.21 -0.87 -3.48
C ARG A 25 -15.91 -1.10 -4.28
N VAL A 26 -14.92 -0.25 -4.04
CA VAL A 26 -13.57 -0.36 -4.64
C VAL A 26 -12.57 -0.77 -3.55
N PRO A 27 -11.57 -1.61 -3.87
CA PRO A 27 -10.56 -1.98 -2.89
C PRO A 27 -9.65 -0.80 -2.56
N GLN A 28 -9.28 -0.69 -1.29
CA GLN A 28 -8.26 0.26 -0.85
C GLN A 28 -6.87 -0.34 -1.11
N ILE A 29 -5.98 0.44 -1.70
CA ILE A 29 -4.56 0.09 -1.85
C ILE A 29 -3.73 1.16 -1.13
N SER A 30 -2.86 0.72 -0.23
CA SER A 30 -1.97 1.58 0.56
C SER A 30 -0.57 0.98 0.50
N SER A 31 0.37 1.67 -0.16
CA SER A 31 1.76 1.21 -0.30
C SER A 31 2.40 0.94 1.06
N GLY A 32 2.22 1.85 2.03
CA GLY A 32 2.74 1.67 3.38
C GLY A 32 2.14 0.46 4.11
N GLU A 33 0.87 0.13 3.88
CA GLU A 33 0.24 -1.06 4.48
C GLU A 33 0.74 -2.34 3.84
N LEU A 34 0.85 -2.37 2.50
CA LEU A 34 1.38 -3.51 1.75
C LEU A 34 2.81 -3.86 2.17
N LEU A 35 3.67 -2.85 2.28
CA LEU A 35 5.05 -3.04 2.70
C LEU A 35 5.15 -3.53 4.15
N ARG A 36 4.36 -2.96 5.08
CA ARG A 36 4.31 -3.44 6.47
C ARG A 36 3.75 -4.85 6.60
N GLN A 37 2.75 -5.20 5.77
CA GLN A 37 2.21 -6.56 5.72
C GLN A 37 3.27 -7.55 5.23
N ALA A 38 3.99 -7.22 4.15
CA ALA A 38 5.08 -8.05 3.62
C ALA A 38 6.17 -8.33 4.68
N VAL A 39 6.52 -7.32 5.50
CA VAL A 39 7.41 -7.43 6.66
C VAL A 39 6.84 -8.39 7.71
N SER A 40 5.58 -8.19 8.12
CA SER A 40 4.91 -9.03 9.12
C SER A 40 4.81 -10.51 8.69
N GLU A 41 4.62 -10.75 7.38
CA GLU A 41 4.54 -12.09 6.78
C GLU A 41 5.92 -12.70 6.51
N LYS A 42 7.01 -11.96 6.76
CA LYS A 42 8.40 -12.39 6.54
C LYS A 42 8.69 -12.89 5.13
N THR A 43 8.02 -12.28 4.14
CA THR A 43 8.29 -12.55 2.73
C THR A 43 9.71 -12.10 2.36
N GLU A 44 10.25 -12.57 1.22
CA GLU A 44 11.57 -12.13 0.76
C GLU A 44 11.63 -10.62 0.50
N LEU A 45 10.53 -10.04 0.00
CA LEU A 45 10.36 -8.58 -0.09
C LEU A 45 10.34 -7.94 1.31
N GLY A 46 9.56 -8.52 2.21
CA GLY A 46 9.42 -8.06 3.60
C GLY A 46 10.75 -7.96 4.34
N LYS A 47 11.62 -8.98 4.23
CA LYS A 47 12.95 -8.97 4.87
C LYS A 47 13.83 -7.83 4.36
N ARG A 48 13.81 -7.56 3.04
CA ARG A 48 14.57 -6.45 2.43
C ARG A 48 14.03 -5.10 2.91
N VAL A 49 12.71 -4.94 2.90
CA VAL A 49 12.03 -3.73 3.33
C VAL A 49 12.24 -3.48 4.83
N GLU A 50 12.20 -4.52 5.66
CA GLU A 50 12.46 -4.44 7.10
C GLU A 50 13.85 -3.88 7.38
N SER A 51 14.87 -4.37 6.67
CA SER A 51 16.24 -3.87 6.79
C SER A 51 16.38 -2.39 6.40
N ILE A 52 15.74 -1.96 5.31
CA ILE A 52 15.77 -0.57 4.84
C ILE A 52 15.05 0.35 5.83
N MET A 53 13.87 -0.05 6.30
CA MET A 53 13.11 0.72 7.27
C MET A 53 13.83 0.81 8.61
N ALA A 54 14.53 -0.25 9.03
CA ALA A 54 15.31 -0.28 10.27
C ALA A 54 16.55 0.64 10.21
N SER A 55 17.14 0.87 9.03
CA SER A 55 18.23 1.85 8.86
C SER A 55 17.75 3.30 8.79
N GLY A 56 16.43 3.53 8.81
CA GLY A 56 15.83 4.86 8.65
C GLY A 56 15.84 5.36 7.19
N GLU A 57 16.18 4.49 6.25
CA GLU A 57 16.16 4.79 4.83
C GLU A 57 14.75 4.69 4.25
N LEU A 58 14.56 5.36 3.12
CA LEU A 58 13.32 5.27 2.35
C LEU A 58 13.36 4.06 1.45
N VAL A 59 12.25 3.32 1.38
CA VAL A 59 12.04 2.27 0.39
C VAL A 59 12.06 2.90 -1.00
N SER A 60 12.83 2.31 -1.93
CA SER A 60 12.95 2.85 -3.29
C SER A 60 11.63 2.83 -4.05
N ASP A 61 11.50 3.75 -5.01
CA ASP A 61 10.31 3.87 -5.86
C ASP A 61 10.02 2.58 -6.62
N ASP A 62 11.05 1.85 -7.08
CA ASP A 62 10.88 0.58 -7.78
C ASP A 62 10.18 -0.46 -6.89
N ILE A 63 10.64 -0.62 -5.64
CA ILE A 63 10.05 -1.57 -4.69
C ILE A 63 8.59 -1.18 -4.38
N ALA A 64 8.35 0.11 -4.16
CA ALA A 64 7.00 0.61 -3.89
C ALA A 64 6.06 0.40 -5.09
N THR A 65 6.56 0.65 -6.31
CA THR A 65 5.81 0.52 -7.56
C THR A 65 5.48 -0.93 -7.86
N ASP A 66 6.42 -1.85 -7.64
CA ASP A 66 6.21 -3.29 -7.82
C ASP A 66 5.14 -3.82 -6.87
N ALA A 67 5.24 -3.48 -5.58
CA ALA A 67 4.26 -3.89 -4.57
C ALA A 67 2.84 -3.40 -4.89
N VAL A 68 2.71 -2.15 -5.35
CA VAL A 68 1.41 -1.59 -5.77
C VAL A 68 0.92 -2.26 -7.06
N THR A 69 1.81 -2.51 -8.02
CA THR A 69 1.47 -3.14 -9.31
C THR A 69 0.97 -4.57 -9.13
N GLU A 70 1.62 -5.35 -8.28
CA GLU A 70 1.18 -6.70 -7.93
C GLU A 70 -0.23 -6.66 -7.32
N ARG A 71 -0.45 -5.77 -6.35
CA ARG A 71 -1.77 -5.61 -5.74
C ARG A 71 -2.83 -5.24 -6.77
N LEU A 72 -2.55 -4.29 -7.66
CA LEU A 72 -3.46 -3.87 -8.74
C LEU A 72 -3.82 -5.00 -9.71
N ARG A 73 -2.92 -5.96 -9.94
CA ARG A 73 -3.15 -7.13 -10.81
C ARG A 73 -3.97 -8.23 -10.15
N SER A 74 -4.11 -8.21 -8.82
CA SER A 74 -4.90 -9.20 -8.07
C SER A 74 -6.37 -9.20 -8.49
N ASN A 75 -7.04 -10.35 -8.38
CA ASN A 75 -8.45 -10.50 -8.79
C ASN A 75 -9.40 -9.61 -7.96
N GLU A 76 -9.02 -9.26 -6.74
CA GLU A 76 -9.77 -8.34 -5.89
C GLU A 76 -9.79 -6.92 -6.47
N SER A 77 -8.68 -6.48 -7.05
CA SER A 77 -8.54 -5.16 -7.69
C SER A 77 -9.23 -5.04 -9.05
N LYS A 78 -9.65 -6.16 -9.66
CA LYS A 78 -10.41 -6.17 -10.91
C LYS A 78 -11.91 -5.89 -10.73
N ARG A 79 -12.40 -5.87 -9.49
CA ARG A 79 -13.83 -5.67 -9.18
C ARG A 79 -14.26 -4.20 -9.09
N GLY A 80 -13.41 -3.24 -9.47
CA GLY A 80 -13.64 -1.80 -9.31
C GLY A 80 -13.25 -0.93 -10.49
#